data_AF-A0A9E0NSD9-F1
#
_entry.id   AF-A0A9E0NSD9-F1
#
_cell.length_a   1.000
_cell.length_b   1.000
_cell.length_c   1.000
_cell.angle_alpha   90.00
_cell.angle_beta   90.00
_cell.angle_gamma   90.00
#
_symmetry.space_group_name_H-M   'P 1'
#
loop_
_entity.id
_entity.type
_entity.pdbx_description
1 polymer ?
#
loop_
_entity_poly.entity_id
_entity_poly.type
_entity_poly.pdbx_seq_one_letter_code
_entity_poly.pdbx_strand_id
1 'polypeptide(L)'
;SIVFALLVGKDPSRREQQAAALNRVMVLQANPDLVFPLASRLAELSDRLKLPLLELAMPSLSAMTGMEKRNFLLMLHSLIHADGKRSLLELSVQWILEKHLNPSEDLFRAIRKFSFSQVGLDIVTLLSALASAGHAQDKDKAQKAFDAGVARIPELAARKPVFSFQENTSYETVNRALQSLTDASFKIKESVVDACAHCAFADQTVTFEEGELLRVVALALQCPLPPFIRPSPLPDAA
;
A
#
# COMPACT_ATOMS: atom_id res chain seq x y z
N SER A 1 9.73 17.94 -2.02
CA SER A 1 8.48 18.74 -2.14
C SER A 1 7.36 18.01 -2.87
N ILE A 2 7.57 17.48 -4.08
CA ILE A 2 6.48 16.85 -4.85
C ILE A 2 5.86 15.62 -4.17
N VAL A 3 6.67 14.75 -3.55
CA VAL A 3 6.19 13.60 -2.78
C VAL A 3 5.28 14.03 -1.64
N PHE A 4 5.70 15.03 -0.85
CA PHE A 4 4.87 15.56 0.22
C PHE A 4 3.58 16.19 -0.32
N ALA A 5 3.66 16.92 -1.43
CA ALA A 5 2.49 17.52 -2.08
C ALA A 5 1.49 16.46 -2.61
N LEU A 6 1.96 15.29 -3.05
CA LEU A 6 1.09 14.18 -3.44
C LEU A 6 0.32 13.57 -2.26
N LEU A 7 0.90 13.63 -1.06
CA LEU A 7 0.33 13.05 0.17
C LEU A 7 -0.58 14.01 0.93
N VAL A 8 -0.35 15.32 0.77
CA VAL A 8 -1.24 16.34 1.33
C VAL A 8 -2.61 16.19 0.66
N GLY A 9 -3.58 15.73 1.44
CA GLY A 9 -4.88 15.32 0.94
C GLY A 9 -5.76 16.46 0.42
N LYS A 10 -6.83 16.08 -0.29
CA LYS A 10 -7.90 17.01 -0.70
C LYS A 10 -8.69 17.54 0.49
N ASP A 11 -8.87 16.72 1.52
CA ASP A 11 -9.69 17.02 2.69
C ASP A 11 -9.08 18.17 3.49
N PRO A 12 -9.78 19.33 3.60
CA PRO A 12 -9.31 20.47 4.38
C PRO A 12 -8.98 20.13 5.84
N SER A 13 -9.73 19.20 6.44
CA SER A 13 -9.58 18.81 7.85
C SER A 13 -8.29 18.01 8.07
N ARG A 14 -7.94 17.15 7.11
CA ARG A 14 -6.66 16.40 7.11
C ARG A 14 -5.50 17.32 6.77
N ARG A 15 -5.72 18.27 5.86
CA ARG A 15 -4.70 19.21 5.39
C ARG A 15 -4.12 20.04 6.53
N GLU A 16 -4.91 20.52 7.48
CA GLU A 16 -4.39 21.30 8.62
C GLU A 16 -3.48 20.47 9.54
N GLN A 17 -3.87 19.24 9.86
CA GLN A 17 -3.07 18.34 10.70
C GLN A 17 -1.78 17.91 10.00
N GLN A 18 -1.89 17.56 8.72
CA GLN A 18 -0.76 17.26 7.84
C GLN A 18 0.15 18.47 7.67
N ALA A 19 -0.39 19.68 7.52
CA ALA A 19 0.36 20.93 7.44
C ALA A 19 1.13 21.23 8.72
N ALA A 20 0.51 21.02 9.88
CA ALA A 20 1.15 21.20 11.17
C ALA A 20 2.31 20.21 11.37
N ALA A 21 2.12 18.94 11.00
CA ALA A 21 3.17 17.93 11.01
C ALA A 21 4.30 18.29 10.03
N LEU A 22 3.95 18.68 8.81
CA LEU A 22 4.89 19.08 7.78
C LEU A 22 5.71 20.30 8.20
N ASN A 23 5.09 21.33 8.78
CA ASN A 23 5.79 22.51 9.28
C ASN A 23 6.74 22.17 10.43
N ARG A 24 6.32 21.33 11.38
CA ARG A 24 7.20 20.88 12.48
C ARG A 24 8.45 20.17 11.97
N VAL A 25 8.33 19.44 10.88
CA VAL A 25 9.41 18.60 10.35
C VAL A 25 10.25 19.34 9.29
N MET A 26 9.63 20.14 8.41
CA MET A 26 10.29 20.85 7.31
C MET A 26 10.99 22.14 7.72
N VAL A 27 10.62 22.78 8.84
CA VAL A 27 11.30 23.98 9.38
C VAL A 27 12.81 23.77 9.56
N LEU A 28 13.28 22.51 9.62
CA LEU A 28 14.69 22.15 9.77
C LEU A 28 15.44 21.82 8.46
N GLN A 29 14.76 21.59 7.32
CA GLN A 29 15.39 20.92 6.17
C GLN A 29 14.89 21.35 4.77
N ALA A 30 13.70 21.97 4.63
CA ALA A 30 13.12 22.26 3.31
C ALA A 30 12.12 23.42 3.33
N ASN A 31 11.83 24.00 2.16
CA ASN A 31 10.93 25.16 2.05
C ASN A 31 9.44 24.72 2.01
N PRO A 32 8.65 24.89 3.10
CA PRO A 32 7.24 24.47 3.13
C PRO A 32 6.37 25.28 2.17
N ASP A 33 6.81 26.48 1.78
CA ASP A 33 6.09 27.43 0.92
C ASP A 33 5.79 26.86 -0.47
N LEU A 34 6.56 25.86 -0.93
CA LEU A 34 6.34 25.21 -2.22
C LEU A 34 5.40 24.01 -2.15
N VAL A 35 5.18 23.41 -0.98
CA VAL A 35 4.41 22.16 -0.86
C VAL A 35 2.92 22.41 -0.99
N PHE A 36 2.37 23.41 -0.32
CA PHE A 36 0.92 23.68 -0.34
C PHE A 36 0.37 24.15 -1.70
N PRO A 37 1.06 25.05 -2.45
CA PRO A 37 0.63 25.41 -3.79
C PRO A 37 0.67 24.22 -4.75
N LEU A 38 1.71 23.38 -4.65
CA LEU A 38 1.80 22.15 -5.44
C LEU A 38 0.69 21.17 -5.07
N ALA A 39 0.42 20.95 -3.78
CA ALA A 39 -0.63 20.06 -3.32
C ALA A 39 -2.00 20.48 -3.87
N SER A 40 -2.28 21.78 -3.88
CA SER A 40 -3.52 22.33 -4.44
C SER A 40 -3.67 22.03 -5.93
N ARG A 41 -2.59 22.15 -6.72
CA ARG A 41 -2.59 21.78 -8.15
C ARG A 41 -2.70 20.27 -8.36
N LEU A 42 -2.02 19.47 -7.52
CA LEU A 42 -2.02 18.02 -7.61
C LEU A 42 -3.32 17.39 -7.12
N ALA A 43 -4.12 18.11 -6.34
CA ALA A 43 -5.46 17.68 -5.95
C ALA A 43 -6.32 17.42 -7.19
N GLU A 44 -6.21 18.20 -8.26
CA GLU A 44 -7.08 18.03 -9.43
C GLU A 44 -6.73 16.79 -10.28
N LEU A 45 -5.57 16.16 -10.05
CA LEU A 45 -5.18 14.95 -10.75
C LEU A 45 -6.01 13.74 -10.33
N SER A 46 -6.27 12.86 -11.31
CA SER A 46 -6.80 11.53 -11.04
C SER A 46 -5.81 10.72 -10.20
N ASP A 47 -6.32 9.86 -9.31
CA ASP A 47 -5.49 9.02 -8.44
C ASP A 47 -4.56 8.09 -9.25
N ARG A 48 -4.97 7.71 -10.46
CA ARG A 48 -4.19 6.91 -11.42
C ARG A 48 -2.87 7.56 -11.85
N LEU A 49 -2.77 8.89 -11.81
CA LEU A 49 -1.57 9.63 -12.23
C LEU A 49 -0.62 9.95 -11.08
N LYS A 50 -1.03 9.73 -9.83
CA LYS A 50 -0.23 10.11 -8.66
C LYS A 50 1.00 9.23 -8.46
N LEU A 51 0.89 7.93 -8.71
CA LEU A 51 2.04 7.01 -8.64
C LEU A 51 3.03 7.17 -9.80
N PRO A 52 2.60 7.35 -11.07
CA PRO A 52 3.52 7.74 -12.14
C PRO A 52 4.33 9.02 -11.82
N LEU A 53 3.72 10.02 -11.16
CA LEU A 53 4.45 11.21 -10.72
C LEU A 53 5.48 10.92 -9.63
N LEU A 54 5.18 9.97 -8.73
CA LEU A 54 6.14 9.49 -7.75
C LEU A 54 7.34 8.82 -8.44
N GLU A 55 7.10 7.99 -9.46
CA GLU A 55 8.16 7.30 -10.22
C GLU A 55 9.11 8.30 -10.90
N LEU A 56 8.59 9.42 -11.44
CA LEU A 56 9.42 10.49 -12.01
C LEU A 56 10.32 11.18 -10.99
N ALA A 57 9.96 11.16 -9.70
CA ALA A 57 10.78 11.74 -8.63
C ALA A 57 11.89 10.78 -8.14
N MET A 58 11.85 9.49 -8.50
CA MET A 58 12.78 8.47 -7.98
C MET A 58 14.25 8.75 -8.26
N PRO A 59 14.68 9.24 -9.44
CA PRO A 59 16.09 9.53 -9.69
C PRO A 59 16.65 10.57 -8.71
N SER A 60 15.91 11.66 -8.47
CA SER A 60 16.31 12.70 -7.52
C SER A 60 16.35 12.20 -6.09
N LEU A 61 15.41 11.35 -5.69
CA LEU A 61 15.40 10.74 -4.36
C LEU A 61 16.56 9.75 -4.18
N SER A 62 16.93 9.03 -5.24
CA SER A 62 18.03 8.06 -5.22
C SER A 62 19.39 8.73 -5.06
N ALA A 63 19.55 9.95 -5.59
CA ALA A 63 20.76 10.75 -5.49
C ALA A 63 21.04 11.31 -4.08
N MET A 64 20.06 11.26 -3.16
CA MET A 64 20.23 11.70 -1.78
C MET A 64 21.26 10.83 -1.02
N THR A 65 21.98 11.44 -0.10
CA THR A 65 22.86 10.75 0.84
C THR A 65 22.06 9.86 1.80
N GLY A 66 22.73 8.90 2.47
CA GLY A 66 22.05 8.01 3.42
C GLY A 66 21.40 8.74 4.60
N MET A 67 21.96 9.87 5.04
CA MET A 67 21.37 10.70 6.10
C MET A 67 20.12 11.44 5.60
N GLU A 68 20.19 12.02 4.40
CA GLU A 68 19.03 12.69 3.79
C GLU A 68 17.88 11.71 3.52
N LYS A 69 18.18 10.49 3.05
CA LYS A 69 17.17 9.42 2.88
C LYS A 69 16.47 9.08 4.20
N ARG A 70 17.24 8.89 5.29
CA ARG A 70 16.66 8.62 6.62
C ARG A 70 15.79 9.77 7.10
N ASN A 71 16.29 11.01 7.01
CA ASN A 71 15.51 12.19 7.39
C ASN A 71 14.22 12.29 6.57
N PHE A 72 14.30 12.10 5.25
CA PHE A 72 13.15 12.12 4.35
C PHE A 72 12.09 11.08 4.73
N LEU A 73 12.49 9.84 5.02
CA LEU A 73 11.57 8.77 5.45
C LEU A 73 10.92 9.09 6.81
N LEU A 74 11.65 9.70 7.75
CA LEU A 74 11.07 10.17 9.01
C LEU A 74 10.00 11.25 8.80
N MET A 75 10.21 12.18 7.86
CA MET A 75 9.20 13.18 7.51
C MET A 75 7.97 12.54 6.87
N LEU A 76 8.20 11.61 5.95
CA LEU A 76 7.16 10.85 5.27
C LEU A 76 6.27 10.13 6.28
N HIS A 77 6.88 9.42 7.24
CA HIS A 77 6.15 8.75 8.32
C HIS A 77 5.36 9.75 9.16
N SER A 78 5.96 10.86 9.57
CA SER A 78 5.27 11.86 10.38
C SER A 78 4.05 12.45 9.67
N LEU A 79 4.14 12.66 8.35
CA LEU A 79 3.05 13.17 7.53
C LEU A 79 1.90 12.16 7.42
N ILE A 80 2.21 10.90 7.09
CA ILE A 80 1.20 9.85 6.87
C ILE A 80 0.44 9.50 8.15
N HIS A 81 1.06 9.62 9.33
CA HIS A 81 0.38 9.31 10.60
C HIS A 81 -0.32 10.52 11.24
N ALA A 82 -0.20 11.73 10.64
CA ALA A 82 -0.66 12.97 11.27
C ALA A 82 -2.18 13.02 11.52
N ASP A 83 -2.97 12.35 10.69
CA ASP A 83 -4.44 12.36 10.74
C ASP A 83 -5.07 11.04 11.24
N GLY A 84 -4.23 10.05 11.58
CA GLY A 84 -4.66 8.75 12.07
C GLY A 84 -5.41 7.88 11.05
N LYS A 85 -5.48 8.26 9.76
CA LYS A 85 -6.18 7.51 8.71
C LYS A 85 -5.31 7.35 7.47
N ARG A 86 -4.74 6.16 7.27
CA ARG A 86 -3.99 5.85 6.04
C ARG A 86 -4.91 5.50 4.86
N SER A 87 -4.73 6.19 3.74
CA SER A 87 -5.29 5.90 2.41
C SER A 87 -4.43 4.91 1.62
N LEU A 88 -4.98 4.34 0.54
CA LEU A 88 -4.24 3.44 -0.35
C LEU A 88 -3.03 4.14 -1.00
N LEU A 89 -3.18 5.42 -1.37
CA LEU A 89 -2.08 6.22 -1.92
C LEU A 89 -0.95 6.38 -0.89
N GLU A 90 -1.27 6.75 0.35
CA GLU A 90 -0.28 6.89 1.43
C GLU A 90 0.43 5.57 1.71
N LEU A 91 -0.31 4.44 1.75
CA LEU A 91 0.27 3.11 1.87
C LEU A 91 1.24 2.82 0.71
N SER A 92 0.82 3.06 -0.52
CA SER A 92 1.60 2.77 -1.73
C SER A 92 2.89 3.58 -1.79
N VAL A 93 2.78 4.89 -1.58
CA VAL A 93 3.92 5.82 -1.58
C VAL A 93 4.93 5.41 -0.50
N GLN A 94 4.47 5.05 0.70
CA GLN A 94 5.35 4.60 1.76
C GLN A 94 6.13 3.34 1.39
N TRP A 95 5.44 2.28 0.96
CA TRP A 95 6.11 1.01 0.61
C TRP A 95 7.09 1.18 -0.56
N ILE A 96 6.73 1.94 -1.59
CA ILE A 96 7.61 2.27 -2.72
C ILE A 96 8.87 2.97 -2.21
N LEU A 97 8.71 4.03 -1.41
CA LEU A 97 9.85 4.82 -0.95
C LEU A 97 10.72 4.09 0.06
N GLU A 98 10.15 3.34 0.99
CA GLU A 98 10.92 2.54 1.94
C GLU A 98 11.78 1.50 1.22
N LYS A 99 11.20 0.76 0.27
CA LYS A 99 11.94 -0.25 -0.49
C LYS A 99 13.02 0.35 -1.39
N HIS A 100 12.77 1.51 -2.01
CA HIS A 100 13.76 2.15 -2.87
C HIS A 100 14.86 2.89 -2.10
N LEU A 101 14.54 3.52 -0.96
CA LEU A 101 15.47 4.40 -0.25
C LEU A 101 16.16 3.73 0.95
N ASN A 102 15.68 2.57 1.41
CA ASN A 102 16.27 1.84 2.53
C ASN A 102 16.56 0.35 2.26
N PRO A 103 17.24 -0.01 1.14
CA PRO A 103 17.45 -1.42 0.77
C PRO A 103 18.33 -2.18 1.78
N SER A 104 19.16 -1.48 2.57
CA SER A 104 20.02 -2.11 3.57
C SER A 104 19.26 -2.72 4.74
N GLU A 105 18.12 -2.16 5.13
CA GLU A 105 17.32 -2.72 6.24
C GLU A 105 16.73 -4.09 5.91
N ASP A 106 16.41 -4.33 4.63
CA ASP A 106 15.88 -5.62 4.19
C ASP A 106 16.93 -6.73 4.27
N LEU A 107 18.23 -6.42 4.10
CA LEU A 107 19.32 -7.40 4.19
C LEU A 107 19.51 -7.95 5.60
N PHE A 108 19.19 -7.15 6.63
CA PHE A 108 19.36 -7.53 8.04
C PHE A 108 18.07 -7.98 8.70
N ARG A 109 16.97 -8.11 7.94
CA ARG A 109 15.67 -8.52 8.49
C ARG A 109 15.68 -9.99 8.86
N ALA A 110 15.47 -10.29 10.14
CA ALA A 110 15.39 -11.64 10.65
C ALA A 110 14.04 -12.30 10.27
N ILE A 111 14.10 -13.48 9.64
CA ILE A 111 12.92 -14.31 9.41
C ILE A 111 12.55 -15.00 10.73
N ARG A 112 11.34 -14.73 11.22
CA ARG A 112 10.86 -15.20 12.53
C ARG A 112 9.58 -16.03 12.46
N LYS A 113 8.88 -16.02 11.32
CA LYS A 113 7.60 -16.71 11.17
C LYS A 113 7.67 -17.77 10.08
N PHE A 114 7.39 -19.01 10.45
CA PHE A 114 7.55 -20.18 9.60
C PHE A 114 6.28 -21.01 9.45
N SER A 115 5.18 -20.63 10.13
CA SER A 115 3.89 -21.30 9.98
C SER A 115 2.73 -20.33 9.75
N PHE A 116 1.73 -20.77 8.99
CA PHE A 116 0.50 -20.00 8.74
C PHE A 116 -0.27 -19.68 10.03
N SER A 117 -0.13 -20.49 11.08
CA SER A 117 -0.73 -20.19 12.38
C SER A 117 -0.19 -18.91 13.02
N GLN A 118 1.05 -18.51 12.73
CA GLN A 118 1.67 -17.28 13.26
C GLN A 118 1.25 -16.01 12.50
N VAL A 119 0.69 -16.15 11.30
CA VAL A 119 0.36 -15.04 10.40
C VAL A 119 -1.09 -15.03 9.93
N GLY A 120 -1.91 -15.99 10.35
CA GLY A 120 -3.26 -16.18 9.80
C GLY A 120 -4.15 -14.94 9.91
N LEU A 121 -4.06 -14.19 11.01
CA LEU A 121 -4.81 -12.95 11.18
C LEU A 121 -4.33 -11.84 10.21
N ASP A 122 -3.02 -11.75 9.99
CA ASP A 122 -2.45 -10.80 9.03
C ASP A 122 -2.96 -11.11 7.62
N ILE A 123 -2.98 -12.40 7.24
CA ILE A 123 -3.47 -12.86 5.93
C ILE A 123 -4.96 -12.54 5.77
N VAL A 124 -5.79 -12.85 6.77
CA VAL A 124 -7.23 -12.54 6.75
C VAL A 124 -7.47 -11.05 6.62
N THR A 125 -6.65 -10.22 7.28
CA THR A 125 -6.74 -8.75 7.19
C THR A 125 -6.47 -8.27 5.77
N LEU A 126 -5.42 -8.79 5.10
CA LEU A 126 -5.12 -8.46 3.71
C LEU A 126 -6.22 -8.90 2.75
N LEU A 127 -6.67 -10.15 2.86
CA LEU A 127 -7.72 -10.68 2.00
C LEU A 127 -9.04 -9.92 2.17
N SER A 128 -9.39 -9.54 3.41
CA SER A 128 -10.61 -8.78 3.67
C SER A 128 -10.55 -7.36 3.09
N ALA A 129 -9.38 -6.71 3.22
CA ALA A 129 -9.16 -5.38 2.64
C ALA A 129 -9.21 -5.41 1.11
N LEU A 130 -8.61 -6.42 0.48
CA LEU A 130 -8.60 -6.58 -0.97
C LEU A 130 -10.01 -6.83 -1.52
N ALA A 131 -10.73 -7.79 -0.92
CA ALA A 131 -12.12 -8.10 -1.28
C ALA A 131 -13.07 -6.90 -1.10
N SER A 132 -12.90 -6.13 -0.01
CA SER A 132 -13.71 -4.93 0.22
C SER A 132 -13.36 -3.80 -0.76
N ALA A 133 -12.10 -3.70 -1.19
CA ALA A 133 -11.65 -2.69 -2.15
C ALA A 133 -12.26 -2.90 -3.56
N GLY A 134 -12.34 -4.15 -4.03
CA GLY A 134 -12.95 -4.46 -5.33
C GLY A 134 -14.47 -4.38 -5.37
N HIS A 135 -15.12 -4.57 -4.22
CA HIS A 135 -16.56 -4.78 -4.14
C HIS A 135 -17.20 -3.91 -3.07
N ALA A 136 -16.86 -2.62 -3.04
CA ALA A 136 -17.31 -1.65 -2.04
C ALA A 136 -18.84 -1.53 -1.89
N GLN A 137 -19.61 -1.94 -2.90
CA GLN A 137 -21.08 -1.88 -2.93
C GLN A 137 -21.74 -3.27 -2.95
N ASP A 138 -20.97 -4.36 -3.02
CA ASP A 138 -21.48 -5.72 -3.23
C ASP A 138 -20.83 -6.70 -2.22
N LYS A 139 -21.47 -6.84 -1.06
CA LYS A 139 -20.96 -7.67 0.05
C LYS A 139 -20.87 -9.15 -0.33
N ASP A 140 -21.76 -9.64 -1.19
CA ASP A 140 -21.77 -11.04 -1.61
C ASP A 140 -20.61 -11.35 -2.56
N LYS A 141 -20.29 -10.44 -3.49
CA LYS A 141 -19.07 -10.55 -4.30
C LYS A 141 -17.80 -10.42 -3.46
N ALA A 142 -17.78 -9.48 -2.52
CA ALA A 142 -16.67 -9.33 -1.57
C ALA A 142 -16.41 -10.63 -0.79
N GLN A 143 -17.47 -11.26 -0.28
CA GLN A 143 -17.36 -12.56 0.40
C GLN A 143 -16.77 -13.64 -0.52
N LYS A 144 -17.25 -13.75 -1.77
CA LYS A 144 -16.73 -14.73 -2.73
C LYS A 144 -15.25 -14.50 -3.07
N ALA A 145 -14.84 -13.25 -3.24
CA ALA A 145 -13.44 -12.88 -3.48
C ALA A 145 -12.56 -13.27 -2.28
N PHE A 146 -13.01 -12.95 -1.06
CA PHE A 146 -12.34 -13.36 0.17
C PHE A 146 -12.19 -14.88 0.26
N ASP A 147 -13.27 -15.63 0.02
CA ASP A 147 -13.27 -17.10 0.07
C ASP A 147 -12.33 -17.71 -0.98
N ALA A 148 -12.28 -17.14 -2.18
CA ALA A 148 -11.36 -17.55 -3.24
C ALA A 148 -9.89 -17.40 -2.81
N GLY A 149 -9.54 -16.30 -2.14
CA GLY A 149 -8.21 -16.12 -1.57
C GLY A 149 -7.91 -17.09 -0.42
N VAL A 150 -8.84 -17.27 0.51
CA VAL A 150 -8.68 -18.19 1.65
C VAL A 150 -8.47 -19.63 1.19
N ALA A 151 -9.16 -20.06 0.14
CA ALA A 151 -9.05 -21.41 -0.42
C ALA A 151 -7.63 -21.75 -0.93
N ARG A 152 -6.79 -20.74 -1.21
CA ARG A 152 -5.39 -20.94 -1.63
C ARG A 152 -4.47 -21.39 -0.50
N ILE A 153 -4.90 -21.24 0.75
CA ILE A 153 -4.11 -21.62 1.93
C ILE A 153 -4.93 -22.63 2.75
N PRO A 154 -4.77 -23.95 2.52
CA PRO A 154 -5.57 -24.99 3.15
C PRO A 154 -5.60 -24.92 4.68
N GLU A 155 -4.48 -24.60 5.32
CA GLU A 155 -4.37 -24.44 6.77
C GLU A 155 -5.20 -23.26 7.30
N LEU A 156 -5.35 -22.22 6.49
CA LEU A 156 -6.20 -21.08 6.81
C LEU A 156 -7.67 -21.42 6.57
N ALA A 157 -7.99 -22.04 5.42
CA ALA A 157 -9.34 -22.48 5.08
C ALA A 157 -9.94 -23.44 6.11
N ALA A 158 -9.13 -24.36 6.65
CA ALA A 158 -9.55 -25.28 7.71
C ALA A 158 -10.03 -24.56 8.99
N ARG A 159 -9.57 -23.33 9.24
CA ARG A 159 -9.97 -22.50 10.38
C ARG A 159 -11.27 -21.72 10.13
N LYS A 160 -11.80 -21.74 8.91
CA LYS A 160 -13.04 -21.05 8.51
C LYS A 160 -13.07 -19.59 8.98
N PRO A 161 -12.10 -18.77 8.53
CA PRO A 161 -12.03 -17.37 8.92
C PRO A 161 -13.30 -16.63 8.50
N VAL A 162 -13.74 -15.71 9.35
CA VAL A 162 -14.93 -14.89 9.07
C VAL A 162 -14.48 -13.65 8.30
N PHE A 163 -15.12 -13.39 7.17
CA PHE A 163 -14.93 -12.14 6.43
C PHE A 163 -15.54 -10.97 7.20
N SER A 164 -14.78 -9.88 7.30
CA SER A 164 -15.25 -8.63 7.88
C SER A 164 -15.28 -7.57 6.79
N PHE A 165 -16.49 -7.25 6.31
CA PHE A 165 -16.68 -6.25 5.27
C PHE A 165 -16.40 -4.85 5.80
N GLN A 166 -15.58 -4.08 5.07
CA GLN A 166 -15.19 -2.73 5.47
C GLN A 166 -15.58 -1.72 4.39
N GLU A 167 -16.61 -0.92 4.65
CA GLU A 167 -17.08 0.13 3.73
C GLU A 167 -16.06 1.27 3.57
N ASN A 168 -15.24 1.51 4.60
CA ASN A 168 -14.21 2.55 4.62
C ASN A 168 -12.91 2.00 5.25
N THR A 169 -12.28 1.04 4.57
CA THR A 169 -11.03 0.43 5.02
C THR A 169 -9.96 1.49 5.25
N SER A 170 -9.58 1.70 6.52
CA SER A 170 -8.31 2.35 6.82
C SER A 170 -7.19 1.37 6.54
N TYR A 171 -6.23 1.76 5.71
CA TYR A 171 -5.09 0.90 5.35
C TYR A 171 -4.02 0.81 6.45
N GLU A 172 -4.33 1.29 7.65
CA GLU A 172 -3.43 1.18 8.81
C GLU A 172 -3.30 -0.27 9.29
N THR A 173 -4.42 -1.00 9.37
CA THR A 173 -4.42 -2.43 9.71
C THR A 173 -3.71 -3.26 8.66
N VAL A 174 -3.90 -2.90 7.39
CA VAL A 174 -3.21 -3.48 6.23
C VAL A 174 -1.70 -3.25 6.34
N ASN A 175 -1.26 -2.02 6.64
CA ASN A 175 0.16 -1.72 6.79
C ASN A 175 0.81 -2.56 7.89
N ARG A 176 0.16 -2.67 9.06
CA ARG A 176 0.67 -3.52 10.16
C ARG A 176 0.73 -4.99 9.76
N ALA A 177 -0.29 -5.51 9.08
CA ALA A 177 -0.29 -6.88 8.57
C ALA A 177 0.87 -7.11 7.58
N LEU A 178 1.10 -6.18 6.65
CA LEU A 178 2.22 -6.25 5.71
C LEU A 178 3.58 -6.25 6.42
N GLN A 179 3.81 -5.30 7.34
CA GLN A 179 5.03 -5.24 8.14
C GLN A 179 5.26 -6.55 8.90
N SER A 180 4.21 -7.06 9.53
CA SER A 180 4.20 -8.33 10.27
C SER A 180 4.54 -9.54 9.38
N LEU A 181 4.09 -9.53 8.12
CA LEU A 181 4.37 -10.57 7.11
C LEU A 181 5.76 -10.46 6.49
N THR A 182 6.42 -9.30 6.54
CA THR A 182 7.81 -9.18 6.06
C THR A 182 8.80 -10.06 6.84
N ASP A 183 8.46 -10.45 8.07
CA ASP A 183 9.25 -11.34 8.92
C ASP A 183 8.93 -12.84 8.70
N ALA A 184 8.04 -13.15 7.74
CA ALA A 184 7.70 -14.52 7.38
C ALA A 184 8.69 -15.16 6.40
N SER A 185 8.71 -16.50 6.36
CA SER A 185 9.48 -17.25 5.38
C SER A 185 8.99 -16.97 3.96
N PHE A 186 9.90 -17.09 2.97
CA PHE A 186 9.56 -16.84 1.57
C PHE A 186 8.36 -17.69 1.09
N LYS A 187 8.28 -18.95 1.51
CA LYS A 187 7.14 -19.84 1.18
C LYS A 187 5.79 -19.28 1.65
N ILE A 188 5.74 -18.68 2.84
CA ILE A 188 4.52 -18.04 3.35
C ILE A 188 4.22 -16.81 2.50
N LYS A 189 5.21 -15.96 2.26
CA LYS A 189 5.05 -14.73 1.46
C LYS A 189 4.51 -15.03 0.06
N GLU A 190 5.07 -16.03 -0.61
CA GLU A 190 4.62 -16.52 -1.92
C GLU A 190 3.16 -16.98 -1.86
N SER A 191 2.80 -17.78 -0.86
CA SER A 191 1.41 -18.26 -0.69
C SER A 191 0.43 -17.12 -0.40
N VAL A 192 0.87 -16.09 0.32
CA VAL A 192 0.07 -14.90 0.60
C VAL A 192 -0.15 -14.07 -0.67
N VAL A 193 0.89 -13.85 -1.48
CA VAL A 193 0.73 -13.15 -2.77
C VAL A 193 -0.19 -13.94 -3.71
N ASP A 194 -0.05 -15.26 -3.77
CA ASP A 194 -0.93 -16.12 -4.57
C ASP A 194 -2.39 -16.05 -4.11
N ALA A 195 -2.63 -16.09 -2.79
CA ALA A 195 -3.96 -15.93 -2.20
C ALA A 195 -4.56 -14.56 -2.50
N CYS A 196 -3.79 -13.48 -2.34
CA CYS A 196 -4.23 -12.13 -2.67
C CYS A 196 -4.55 -12.00 -4.17
N ALA A 197 -3.74 -12.57 -5.05
CA ALA A 197 -4.02 -12.55 -6.48
C ALA A 197 -5.35 -13.25 -6.79
N HIS A 198 -5.58 -14.46 -6.27
CA HIS A 198 -6.85 -15.16 -6.49
C HIS A 198 -8.06 -14.44 -5.91
N CYS A 199 -7.89 -13.69 -4.82
CA CYS A 199 -8.93 -12.81 -4.29
C CYS A 199 -9.25 -11.66 -5.27
N ALA A 200 -8.24 -10.94 -5.74
CA ALA A 200 -8.43 -9.83 -6.70
C ALA A 200 -8.96 -10.28 -8.07
N PHE A 201 -8.63 -11.49 -8.51
CA PHE A 201 -9.07 -12.02 -9.81
C PHE A 201 -10.35 -12.86 -9.73
N ALA A 202 -11.03 -12.91 -8.57
CA ALA A 202 -12.16 -13.82 -8.35
C ALA A 202 -13.35 -13.58 -9.31
N ASP A 203 -13.58 -12.32 -9.70
CA ASP A 203 -14.66 -11.92 -10.61
C ASP A 203 -14.17 -11.65 -12.05
N GLN A 204 -12.91 -11.99 -12.35
CA GLN A 204 -12.22 -11.74 -13.62
C GLN A 204 -12.07 -10.25 -14.00
N THR A 205 -12.39 -9.32 -13.10
CA THR A 205 -12.31 -7.88 -13.35
C THR A 205 -11.58 -7.18 -12.22
N VAL A 206 -10.31 -6.83 -12.44
CA VAL A 206 -9.52 -6.14 -11.41
C VAL A 206 -9.80 -4.64 -11.44
N THR A 207 -10.31 -4.11 -10.33
CA THR A 207 -10.45 -2.67 -10.12
C THR A 207 -9.09 -1.99 -9.94
N PHE A 208 -9.05 -0.66 -10.03
CA PHE A 208 -7.80 0.08 -9.81
C PHE A 208 -7.30 -0.13 -8.37
N GLU A 209 -8.19 -0.07 -7.40
CA GLU A 209 -7.90 -0.20 -5.98
C GLU A 209 -7.36 -1.60 -5.63
N GLU A 210 -7.94 -2.66 -6.21
CA GLU A 210 -7.42 -4.02 -6.06
C GLU A 210 -6.05 -4.20 -6.70
N GLY A 211 -5.88 -3.70 -7.94
CA GLY A 211 -4.61 -3.78 -8.65
C GLY A 211 -3.49 -3.07 -7.91
N GLU A 212 -3.75 -1.86 -7.40
CA GLU A 212 -2.80 -1.10 -6.61
C GLU A 212 -2.51 -1.76 -5.26
N LEU A 213 -3.52 -2.22 -4.53
CA LEU A 213 -3.28 -2.92 -3.26
C LEU A 213 -2.50 -4.22 -3.49
N LEU A 214 -2.81 -4.99 -4.53
CA LEU A 214 -2.10 -6.22 -4.88
C LEU A 214 -0.63 -5.92 -5.26
N ARG A 215 -0.37 -4.84 -6.00
CA ARG A 215 0.99 -4.36 -6.32
C ARG A 215 1.76 -4.00 -5.05
N VAL A 216 1.11 -3.33 -4.08
CA VAL A 216 1.71 -3.02 -2.77
C VAL A 216 2.04 -4.29 -1.99
N VAL A 217 1.13 -5.27 -1.97
CA VAL A 217 1.36 -6.57 -1.31
C VAL A 217 2.59 -7.26 -1.91
N ALA A 218 2.67 -7.36 -3.24
CA ALA A 218 3.80 -7.97 -3.93
C ALA A 218 5.13 -7.24 -3.64
N LEU A 219 5.11 -5.90 -3.66
CA LEU A 219 6.25 -5.07 -3.32
C LEU A 219 6.72 -5.28 -1.87
N ALA A 220 5.78 -5.24 -0.91
CA ALA A 220 6.07 -5.38 0.51
C ALA A 220 6.66 -6.76 0.84
N LEU A 221 6.10 -7.81 0.25
CA LEU A 221 6.52 -9.19 0.46
C LEU A 221 7.69 -9.62 -0.42
N GLN A 222 8.12 -8.78 -1.37
CA GLN A 222 9.20 -9.08 -2.34
C GLN A 222 8.96 -10.39 -3.10
N CYS A 223 7.71 -10.64 -3.46
CA CYS A 223 7.30 -11.81 -4.23
C CYS A 223 6.66 -11.32 -5.55
N PRO A 224 7.05 -11.88 -6.70
CA PRO A 224 6.47 -11.49 -7.97
C PRO A 224 4.99 -11.82 -8.00
N LEU A 225 4.22 -11.02 -8.74
CA LEU A 225 2.83 -11.37 -9.01
C LEU A 225 2.79 -12.63 -9.89
N PRO A 226 1.93 -13.61 -9.55
CA PRO A 226 1.70 -14.76 -10.41
C PRO A 226 1.21 -14.34 -11.81
N PRO A 227 1.44 -15.17 -12.85
CA PRO A 227 1.27 -14.80 -14.27
C PRO A 227 -0.20 -14.73 -14.73
N PHE A 228 -1.04 -13.97 -14.02
CA PHE A 228 -2.46 -13.77 -14.33
C PHE A 228 -2.70 -12.57 -15.26
N ILE A 229 -1.66 -11.78 -15.57
CA ILE A 229 -1.77 -10.56 -16.37
C ILE A 229 -1.57 -10.91 -17.85
N ARG A 230 -2.67 -10.99 -18.61
CA ARG A 230 -2.65 -10.42 -19.96
C ARG A 230 -3.01 -8.94 -19.80
N PRO A 231 -2.13 -7.99 -20.14
CA PRO A 231 -2.53 -6.59 -20.16
C PRO A 231 -3.70 -6.48 -21.14
N SER A 232 -4.84 -5.97 -20.66
CA SER A 232 -5.92 -5.58 -21.56
C SER A 232 -5.35 -4.52 -22.50
N PRO A 233 -5.48 -4.68 -23.84
CA PRO A 233 -4.99 -3.65 -24.76
C PRO A 233 -5.65 -2.32 -24.39
N LEU A 234 -4.83 -1.26 -24.31
CA LEU A 234 -5.31 0.11 -24.22
C LEU A 234 -6.43 0.28 -25.25
N PRO A 235 -7.60 0.84 -24.88
CA PRO A 235 -8.58 1.21 -25.90
C PRO A 235 -7.89 2.18 -26.85
N ASP A 236 -7.87 1.82 -28.14
CA ASP A 236 -7.31 2.65 -29.19
C ASP A 236 -7.86 4.07 -29.04
N ALA A 237 -6.95 5.04 -28.87
CA ALA A 237 -7.30 6.44 -28.89
C ALA A 237 -7.78 6.77 -30.32
N ALA A 238 -9.09 6.78 -30.51
CA ALA A 238 -9.78 7.34 -31.66
C ALA A 238 -10.37 8.72 -31.29
#